data_AF-A0A1D2RFR5-F1
#
_entry.id   AF-A0A1D2RFR5-F1
#
_cell.length_a   1.000
_cell.length_b   1.000
_cell.length_c   1.000
_cell.angle_alpha   90.00
_cell.angle_beta   90.00
_cell.angle_gamma   90.00
#
_symmetry.space_group_name_H-M   'P 1'
#
loop_
_entity.id
_entity.type
_entity.pdbx_description
1 polymer ?
#
loop_
_entity_poly.entity_id
_entity_poly.type
_entity_poly.pdbx_seq_one_letter_code
_entity_poly.pdbx_strand_id
1 'polypeptide(L)'
;MKKEIDTAAGKIIELLDCAVKKTCTERTGIMFSAGIDSTLVAQLAARHSDITAYNVGIPDSPDARHAGNEELDFKIKTIRITPDDIESAIAEVMKVVREPNPVKVGVGIPVYFASKAAAGDGLKVILCGQGADELFGGYNRYLEMIAAGGYGEFEKAMKSDIRGMYEDNLNRDIEICKNNAVELRIPYADKDFIDYAMGIPPGLKIVEVTRTKPEFSCVDEINGRRFIRKYILRKAAERLGMPKEILNRSKKAAQYGSGANKVIEKIARDKGFKKKAAEVGRGDYVRMFLEDITP
;
A
#
# COMPACT_ATOMS: atom_id res chain seq x y z
N MET A 1 -13.18 10.11 24.59
CA MET A 1 -13.19 9.17 23.46
C MET A 1 -13.87 9.69 22.20
N LYS A 2 -15.19 9.92 22.10
CA LYS A 2 -15.80 10.41 20.83
C LYS A 2 -15.24 11.75 20.33
N LYS A 3 -15.24 12.77 21.18
CA LYS A 3 -14.66 14.10 20.87
C LYS A 3 -13.19 14.03 20.44
N GLU A 4 -12.43 13.13 21.06
CA GLU A 4 -11.02 12.91 20.77
C GLU A 4 -10.82 12.25 19.39
N ILE A 5 -11.60 11.22 19.07
CA ILE A 5 -11.64 10.59 17.73
C ILE A 5 -12.00 11.62 16.67
N ASP A 6 -13.05 12.41 16.91
CA ASP A 6 -13.49 13.43 15.96
C ASP A 6 -12.39 14.49 15.75
N THR A 7 -11.75 14.94 16.82
CA THR A 7 -10.64 15.90 16.74
C THR A 7 -9.46 15.32 15.97
N ALA A 8 -9.05 14.09 16.29
CA ALA A 8 -7.92 13.44 15.62
C ALA A 8 -8.19 13.15 14.15
N ALA A 9 -9.37 12.63 13.81
CA ALA A 9 -9.78 12.42 12.43
C ALA A 9 -9.81 13.72 11.63
N GLY A 10 -10.30 14.82 12.23
CA GLY A 10 -10.30 16.14 11.59
C GLY A 10 -8.89 16.65 11.32
N LYS A 11 -7.98 16.50 12.28
CA LYS A 11 -6.60 16.96 12.12
C LYS A 11 -5.79 16.11 11.13
N ILE A 12 -6.06 14.81 11.05
CA ILE A 12 -5.52 13.93 9.98
C ILE A 12 -5.91 14.48 8.61
N ILE A 13 -7.19 14.80 8.40
CA ILE A 13 -7.68 15.33 7.11
C ILE A 13 -6.97 16.65 6.79
N GLU A 14 -6.94 17.59 7.75
CA GLU A 14 -6.31 18.91 7.57
C GLU A 14 -4.82 18.79 7.19
N LEU A 15 -4.05 18.02 7.96
CA LEU A 15 -2.61 17.89 7.74
C LEU A 15 -2.29 17.10 6.47
N LEU A 16 -3.07 16.05 6.16
CA LEU A 16 -2.87 15.28 4.94
C LEU A 16 -3.26 16.10 3.71
N ASP A 17 -4.32 16.92 3.78
CA ASP A 17 -4.71 17.83 2.70
C ASP A 17 -3.60 18.86 2.42
N CYS A 18 -3.00 19.41 3.48
CA CYS A 18 -1.83 20.27 3.37
C CYS A 18 -0.64 19.53 2.70
N ALA A 19 -0.34 18.32 3.13
CA ALA A 19 0.74 17.50 2.55
C ALA A 19 0.48 17.16 1.07
N VAL A 20 -0.76 16.81 0.73
CA VAL A 20 -1.20 16.54 -0.64
C VAL A 20 -1.06 17.79 -1.50
N LYS A 21 -1.53 18.94 -1.02
CA LYS A 21 -1.40 20.21 -1.73
C LYS A 21 0.06 20.58 -2.03
N LYS A 22 0.98 20.33 -1.09
CA LYS A 22 2.44 20.54 -1.30
C LYS A 22 3.04 19.58 -2.34
N THR A 23 2.46 18.40 -2.52
CA THR A 23 3.01 17.33 -3.37
C THR A 23 2.36 17.24 -4.75
N CYS A 24 1.17 17.79 -4.94
CA CYS A 24 0.50 17.85 -6.23
C CYS A 24 1.20 18.78 -7.24
N THR A 25 0.83 18.61 -8.52
CA THR A 25 1.05 19.57 -9.61
C THR A 25 -0.29 19.85 -10.31
N GLU A 26 -0.33 20.58 -11.42
CA GLU A 26 -1.59 20.82 -12.17
C GLU A 26 -2.26 19.50 -12.59
N ARG A 27 -1.48 18.53 -13.09
CA ARG A 27 -1.94 17.18 -13.45
C ARG A 27 -1.15 16.13 -12.69
N THR A 28 -1.80 15.34 -11.86
CA THR A 28 -1.11 14.43 -10.92
C THR A 28 -1.62 13.00 -11.04
N GLY A 29 -0.70 12.04 -11.14
CA GLY A 29 -1.05 10.62 -11.09
C GLY A 29 -1.23 10.15 -9.65
N ILE A 30 -2.08 9.16 -9.40
CA ILE A 30 -2.18 8.49 -8.11
C ILE A 30 -1.94 6.99 -8.29
N MET A 31 -1.02 6.39 -7.54
CA MET A 31 -0.94 4.93 -7.41
C MET A 31 -2.13 4.43 -6.60
N PHE A 32 -3.02 3.68 -7.24
CA PHE A 32 -4.34 3.41 -6.69
C PHE A 32 -4.61 1.92 -6.51
N SER A 33 -4.68 1.47 -5.24
CA SER A 33 -5.02 0.08 -4.90
C SER A 33 -6.52 -0.11 -4.62
N ALA A 34 -7.31 0.96 -4.65
CA ALA A 34 -8.67 1.03 -4.08
C ALA A 34 -8.73 0.70 -2.57
N GLY A 35 -7.60 0.83 -1.88
CA GLY A 35 -7.54 0.77 -0.41
C GLY A 35 -7.73 2.15 0.19
N ILE A 36 -8.08 2.19 1.48
CA ILE A 36 -8.32 3.45 2.21
C ILE A 36 -7.18 4.47 2.06
N ASP A 37 -5.92 4.01 2.04
CA ASP A 37 -4.75 4.88 1.98
C ASP A 37 -4.67 5.65 0.66
N SER A 38 -4.77 4.92 -0.47
CA SER A 38 -4.71 5.53 -1.80
C SER A 38 -5.98 6.32 -2.12
N THR A 39 -7.15 5.87 -1.64
CA THR A 39 -8.40 6.59 -1.85
C THR A 39 -8.42 7.91 -1.09
N LEU A 40 -7.90 7.93 0.15
CA LEU A 40 -7.80 9.18 0.91
C LEU A 40 -6.88 10.19 0.22
N VAL A 41 -5.72 9.74 -0.26
CA VAL A 41 -4.81 10.59 -1.06
C VAL A 41 -5.47 11.07 -2.34
N ALA A 42 -6.16 10.19 -3.07
CA ALA A 42 -6.85 10.56 -4.33
C ALA A 42 -7.96 11.60 -4.11
N GLN A 43 -8.82 11.40 -3.11
CA GLN A 43 -9.92 12.33 -2.79
C GLN A 43 -9.40 13.72 -2.40
N LEU A 44 -8.31 13.78 -1.63
CA LEU A 44 -7.70 15.07 -1.25
C LEU A 44 -6.99 15.70 -2.46
N ALA A 45 -6.30 14.91 -3.28
CA ALA A 45 -5.57 15.41 -4.44
C ALA A 45 -6.50 15.99 -5.51
N ALA A 46 -7.69 15.40 -5.68
CA ALA A 46 -8.73 15.89 -6.58
C ALA A 46 -9.22 17.33 -6.26
N ARG A 47 -8.96 17.83 -5.04
CA ARG A 47 -9.28 19.23 -4.66
C ARG A 47 -8.28 20.24 -5.20
N HIS A 48 -7.07 19.79 -5.54
CA HIS A 48 -5.92 20.66 -5.86
C HIS A 48 -5.32 20.37 -7.24
N SER A 49 -5.74 19.30 -7.92
CA SER A 49 -5.14 18.82 -9.17
C SER A 49 -6.15 18.07 -10.05
N ASP A 50 -5.94 18.10 -11.37
CA ASP A 50 -6.56 17.14 -12.29
C ASP A 50 -5.88 15.77 -12.14
N ILE A 51 -6.57 14.81 -11.51
CA ILE A 51 -5.98 13.53 -11.15
C ILE A 51 -6.38 12.38 -12.07
N THR A 52 -5.43 11.47 -12.28
CA THR A 52 -5.71 10.12 -12.81
C THR A 52 -5.20 9.07 -11.84
N ALA A 53 -6.10 8.23 -11.35
CA ALA A 53 -5.79 7.12 -10.46
C ALA A 53 -5.45 5.86 -11.26
N TYR A 54 -4.24 5.35 -11.14
CA TYR A 54 -3.73 4.19 -11.85
C TYR A 54 -3.87 2.93 -11.00
N ASN A 55 -4.81 2.07 -11.36
CA ASN A 55 -5.01 0.78 -10.73
C ASN A 55 -4.32 -0.31 -11.54
N VAL A 56 -3.46 -1.11 -10.93
CA VAL A 56 -2.75 -2.20 -11.62
C VAL A 56 -3.14 -3.54 -11.02
N GLY A 57 -3.50 -4.48 -11.89
CA GLY A 57 -3.67 -5.86 -11.46
C GLY A 57 -3.94 -6.82 -12.61
N ILE A 58 -3.77 -8.11 -12.36
CA ILE A 58 -4.23 -9.14 -13.28
C ILE A 58 -5.77 -9.11 -13.39
N PRO A 59 -6.36 -9.64 -14.48
CA PRO A 59 -7.80 -9.83 -14.57
C PRO A 59 -8.33 -10.53 -13.30
N ASP A 60 -9.42 -10.01 -12.76
CA ASP A 60 -10.05 -10.49 -11.53
C ASP A 60 -9.15 -10.47 -10.28
N SER A 61 -8.07 -9.71 -10.28
CA SER A 61 -7.32 -9.45 -9.05
C SER A 61 -8.20 -8.72 -8.02
N PRO A 62 -7.94 -8.90 -6.72
CA PRO A 62 -8.63 -8.15 -5.69
C PRO A 62 -8.62 -6.64 -5.95
N ASP A 63 -7.52 -6.03 -6.39
CA ASP A 63 -7.51 -4.58 -6.62
C ASP A 63 -8.34 -4.17 -7.85
N ALA A 64 -8.23 -4.92 -8.96
CA ALA A 64 -8.98 -4.63 -10.18
C ALA A 64 -10.50 -4.77 -10.02
N ARG A 65 -10.97 -5.72 -9.20
CA ARG A 65 -12.41 -5.90 -8.94
C ARG A 65 -13.04 -4.75 -8.16
N HIS A 66 -12.27 -4.00 -7.36
CA HIS A 66 -12.82 -2.93 -6.53
C HIS A 66 -12.71 -1.57 -7.19
N ALA A 67 -11.64 -1.33 -7.95
CA ALA A 67 -11.39 -0.05 -8.62
C ALA A 67 -12.47 0.37 -9.64
N GLY A 68 -13.37 -0.53 -10.05
CA GLY A 68 -14.49 -0.24 -10.96
C GLY A 68 -15.88 -0.17 -10.32
N ASN A 69 -16.00 -0.39 -9.01
CA ASN A 69 -17.29 -0.51 -8.31
C ASN A 69 -17.55 0.64 -7.32
N GLU A 70 -16.63 1.59 -7.22
CA GLU A 70 -16.69 2.66 -6.23
C GLU A 70 -17.16 3.95 -6.92
N GLU A 71 -18.25 4.54 -6.46
CA GLU A 71 -18.68 5.88 -6.86
C GLU A 71 -17.66 6.90 -6.32
N LEU A 72 -16.62 7.15 -7.11
CA LEU A 72 -15.56 8.08 -6.80
C LEU A 72 -15.54 9.19 -7.86
N ASP A 73 -15.42 10.44 -7.41
CA ASP A 73 -15.48 11.63 -8.26
C ASP A 73 -14.17 11.92 -9.02
N PHE A 74 -13.37 10.89 -9.29
CA PHE A 74 -12.11 11.03 -10.02
C PHE A 74 -11.87 9.92 -11.02
N LYS A 75 -11.09 10.23 -12.06
CA LYS A 75 -10.79 9.30 -13.14
C LYS A 75 -9.92 8.15 -12.64
N ILE A 76 -10.39 6.92 -12.83
CA ILE A 76 -9.64 5.69 -12.58
C ILE A 76 -9.28 5.04 -13.92
N LYS A 77 -7.99 4.76 -14.11
CA LYS A 77 -7.46 4.01 -15.26
C LYS A 77 -6.94 2.65 -14.78
N THR A 78 -7.67 1.60 -15.13
CA THR A 78 -7.28 0.22 -14.79
C THR A 78 -6.34 -0.37 -15.84
N ILE A 79 -5.13 -0.71 -15.40
CA ILE A 79 -4.07 -1.36 -16.18
C ILE A 79 -4.16 -2.86 -15.89
N ARG A 80 -4.66 -3.60 -16.87
CA ARG A 80 -4.74 -5.06 -16.81
C ARG A 80 -3.42 -5.65 -17.28
N ILE A 81 -2.73 -6.37 -16.40
CA ILE A 81 -1.44 -7.01 -16.70
C ILE A 81 -1.63 -8.51 -16.90
N THR A 82 -0.94 -9.06 -17.89
CA THR A 82 -0.90 -10.51 -18.19
C THR A 82 0.31 -11.18 -17.53
N PRO A 83 0.37 -12.52 -17.49
CA PRO A 83 1.57 -13.22 -17.05
C PRO A 83 2.83 -12.86 -17.84
N ASP A 84 2.70 -12.66 -19.15
CA ASP A 84 3.83 -12.32 -20.04
C ASP A 84 4.32 -10.87 -19.77
N ASP A 85 3.39 -9.95 -19.47
CA ASP A 85 3.73 -8.60 -19.03
C ASP A 85 4.53 -8.66 -17.72
N ILE A 86 4.09 -9.47 -16.76
CA ILE A 86 4.77 -9.64 -15.48
C ILE A 86 6.16 -10.25 -15.69
N GLU A 87 6.28 -11.31 -16.49
CA GLU A 87 7.58 -11.94 -16.78
C GLU A 87 8.57 -10.93 -17.37
N SER A 88 8.12 -10.13 -18.34
CA SER A 88 8.94 -9.07 -18.95
C SER A 88 9.32 -7.97 -17.94
N ALA A 89 8.40 -7.60 -17.05
CA ALA A 89 8.62 -6.57 -16.05
C ALA A 89 9.54 -7.01 -14.90
N ILE A 90 9.67 -8.33 -14.62
CA ILE A 90 10.58 -8.82 -13.57
C ILE A 90 12.01 -8.36 -13.85
N ALA A 91 12.48 -8.49 -15.09
CA ALA A 91 13.83 -8.08 -15.46
C ALA A 91 14.03 -6.56 -15.28
N GLU A 92 13.05 -5.74 -15.69
CA GLU A 92 13.11 -4.29 -15.54
C GLU A 92 13.11 -3.86 -14.07
N VAL A 93 12.25 -4.47 -13.24
CA VAL A 93 12.22 -4.21 -11.80
C VAL A 93 13.52 -4.66 -11.13
N MET A 94 14.05 -5.83 -11.48
CA MET A 94 15.30 -6.35 -10.92
C MET A 94 16.52 -5.47 -11.21
N LYS A 95 16.62 -4.88 -12.40
CA LYS A 95 17.69 -3.91 -12.75
C LYS A 95 17.74 -2.72 -11.80
N VAL A 96 16.58 -2.30 -11.31
CA VAL A 96 16.41 -1.14 -10.44
C VAL A 96 16.55 -1.54 -8.97
N VAL A 97 15.88 -2.60 -8.54
CA VAL A 97 15.86 -3.07 -7.15
C VAL A 97 17.20 -3.69 -6.74
N ARG A 98 17.91 -4.34 -7.67
CA ARG A 98 19.25 -4.93 -7.49
C ARG A 98 19.35 -5.93 -6.33
N GLU A 99 18.23 -6.50 -5.93
CA GLU A 99 18.15 -7.52 -4.88
C GLU A 99 17.12 -8.58 -5.32
N PRO A 100 17.48 -9.88 -5.36
CA PRO A 100 16.57 -10.97 -5.72
C PRO A 100 15.61 -11.29 -4.57
N ASN A 101 14.82 -10.29 -4.16
CA ASN A 101 13.89 -10.37 -3.04
C ASN A 101 12.45 -10.50 -3.56
N PRO A 102 11.78 -11.65 -3.36
CA PRO A 102 10.43 -11.88 -3.88
C PRO A 102 9.40 -10.82 -3.46
N VAL A 103 9.51 -10.29 -2.25
CA VAL A 103 8.60 -9.26 -1.74
C VAL A 103 8.84 -7.94 -2.46
N LYS A 104 10.11 -7.50 -2.56
CA LYS A 104 10.44 -6.25 -3.26
C LYS A 104 10.07 -6.32 -4.74
N VAL A 105 10.38 -7.43 -5.43
CA VAL A 105 9.97 -7.61 -6.84
C VAL A 105 8.46 -7.63 -6.98
N GLY A 106 7.75 -8.39 -6.13
CA GLY A 106 6.30 -8.49 -6.18
C GLY A 106 5.57 -7.15 -5.97
N VAL A 107 6.09 -6.27 -5.11
CA VAL A 107 5.57 -4.91 -4.93
C VAL A 107 6.03 -3.99 -6.07
N GLY A 108 7.23 -4.20 -6.59
CA GLY A 108 7.79 -3.41 -7.68
C GLY A 108 7.01 -3.56 -9.00
N ILE A 109 6.41 -4.73 -9.27
CA ILE A 109 5.60 -4.95 -10.48
C ILE A 109 4.46 -3.93 -10.63
N PRO A 110 3.50 -3.79 -9.68
CA PRO A 110 2.43 -2.82 -9.83
C PRO A 110 2.95 -1.37 -9.86
N VAL A 111 4.02 -1.06 -9.14
CA VAL A 111 4.67 0.26 -9.15
C VAL A 111 5.25 0.58 -10.53
N TYR A 112 5.89 -0.39 -11.18
CA TYR A 112 6.45 -0.27 -12.52
C TYR A 112 5.36 0.05 -13.55
N PHE A 113 4.27 -0.73 -13.57
CA PHE A 113 3.20 -0.50 -14.54
C PHE A 113 2.43 0.81 -14.29
N ALA A 114 2.17 1.17 -13.04
CA ALA A 114 1.49 2.42 -12.70
C ALA A 114 2.31 3.64 -13.14
N SER A 115 3.61 3.67 -12.80
CA SER A 115 4.50 4.78 -13.17
C SER A 115 4.74 4.83 -14.69
N LYS A 116 4.89 3.69 -15.36
CA LYS A 116 5.01 3.63 -16.83
C LYS A 116 3.77 4.16 -17.54
N ALA A 117 2.58 3.84 -17.05
CA ALA A 117 1.33 4.36 -17.60
C ALA A 117 1.17 5.87 -17.36
N ALA A 118 1.53 6.36 -16.17
CA ALA A 118 1.54 7.78 -15.86
C ALA A 118 2.49 8.57 -16.78
N ALA A 119 3.69 8.04 -17.00
CA ALA A 119 4.65 8.62 -17.95
C ALA A 119 4.09 8.70 -19.37
N GLY A 120 3.43 7.61 -19.84
CA GLY A 120 2.79 7.55 -21.15
C GLY A 120 1.64 8.55 -21.33
N ASP A 121 0.95 8.92 -20.24
CA ASP A 121 -0.09 9.97 -20.24
C ASP A 121 0.49 11.40 -20.08
N GLY A 122 1.82 11.52 -20.10
CA GLY A 122 2.56 12.78 -20.00
C GLY A 122 2.68 13.34 -18.58
N LEU A 123 2.35 12.56 -17.54
CA LEU A 123 2.45 12.99 -16.16
C LEU A 123 3.91 12.93 -15.68
N LYS A 124 4.31 13.93 -14.89
CA LYS A 124 5.65 13.99 -14.28
C LYS A 124 5.69 13.55 -12.83
N VAL A 125 4.54 13.55 -12.16
CA VAL A 125 4.41 13.27 -10.74
C VAL A 125 3.33 12.22 -10.51
N ILE A 126 3.65 11.25 -9.65
CA ILE A 126 2.69 10.27 -9.14
C ILE A 126 2.73 10.27 -7.60
N LEU A 127 1.56 10.31 -6.96
CA LEU A 127 1.44 10.20 -5.50
C LEU A 127 1.19 8.75 -5.09
N CYS A 128 1.68 8.36 -3.91
CA CYS A 128 1.43 7.05 -3.34
C CYS A 128 1.03 7.11 -1.87
N GLY A 129 0.20 6.16 -1.44
CA GLY A 129 -0.26 5.97 -0.07
C GLY A 129 0.74 5.25 0.86
N GLN A 130 2.01 5.12 0.47
CA GLN A 130 3.06 4.54 1.33
C GLN A 130 3.20 5.33 2.64
N GLY A 131 3.60 4.67 3.72
CA GLY A 131 3.73 5.30 5.05
C GLY A 131 2.46 5.20 5.91
N ALA A 132 1.28 5.04 5.30
CA ALA A 132 0.04 4.89 6.06
C ALA A 132 -0.01 3.61 6.90
N ASP A 133 0.64 2.53 6.45
CA ASP A 133 0.71 1.26 7.18
C ASP A 133 1.51 1.40 8.47
N GLU A 134 2.69 2.02 8.39
CA GLU A 134 3.55 2.32 9.53
C GLU A 134 2.84 3.29 10.49
N LEU A 135 2.32 4.40 9.96
CA LEU A 135 1.74 5.47 10.78
C LEU A 135 0.44 5.08 11.48
N PHE A 136 -0.36 4.16 10.91
CA PHE A 136 -1.70 3.85 11.41
C PHE A 136 -1.94 2.38 11.74
N GLY A 137 -0.88 1.57 11.85
CA GLY A 137 -1.00 0.19 12.32
C GLY A 137 -1.62 -0.74 11.28
N GLY A 138 -1.13 -0.68 10.05
CA GLY A 138 -1.65 -1.46 8.92
C GLY A 138 -1.10 -2.86 8.76
N TYR A 139 0.01 -3.23 9.42
CA TYR A 139 0.63 -4.55 9.28
C TYR A 139 0.04 -5.60 10.23
N ASN A 140 -0.04 -6.86 9.78
CA ASN A 140 -0.53 -7.97 10.60
C ASN A 140 0.35 -8.23 11.83
N ARG A 141 1.68 -8.11 11.66
CA ARG A 141 2.65 -8.27 12.76
C ARG A 141 2.43 -7.31 13.94
N TYR A 142 1.80 -6.15 13.71
CA TYR A 142 1.43 -5.27 14.82
C TYR A 142 0.34 -5.88 15.70
N LEU A 143 -0.58 -6.65 15.11
CA LEU A 143 -1.58 -7.39 15.87
C LEU A 143 -0.93 -8.49 16.72
N GLU A 144 0.06 -9.19 16.17
CA GLU A 144 0.88 -10.17 16.90
C GLU A 144 1.60 -9.54 18.10
N MET A 145 2.22 -8.37 17.88
CA MET A 145 2.90 -7.61 18.92
C MET A 145 1.93 -7.13 20.01
N ILE A 146 0.74 -6.63 19.64
CA ILE A 146 -0.31 -6.26 20.61
C ILE A 146 -0.82 -7.49 21.36
N ALA A 147 -0.98 -8.61 20.66
CA ALA A 147 -1.44 -9.87 21.23
C ALA A 147 -0.48 -10.40 22.29
N ALA A 148 0.83 -10.33 22.03
CA ALA A 148 1.88 -10.89 22.87
C ALA A 148 2.39 -9.92 23.95
N GLY A 149 2.57 -8.64 23.63
CA GLY A 149 3.25 -7.65 24.47
C GLY A 149 2.50 -6.33 24.67
N GLY A 150 1.27 -6.22 24.17
CA GLY A 150 0.44 -5.03 24.30
C GLY A 150 0.85 -3.85 23.42
N TYR A 151 0.19 -2.70 23.62
CA TYR A 151 0.35 -1.52 22.75
C TYR A 151 1.75 -0.88 22.82
N GLY A 152 2.51 -1.10 23.91
CA GLY A 152 3.87 -0.57 24.04
C GLY A 152 4.85 -1.20 23.03
N GLU A 153 4.74 -2.50 22.77
CA GLU A 153 5.57 -3.18 21.77
C GLU A 153 5.19 -2.76 20.35
N PHE A 154 3.90 -2.56 20.08
CA PHE A 154 3.45 -1.98 18.82
C PHE A 154 4.01 -0.58 18.60
N GLU A 155 3.99 0.29 19.62
CA GLU A 155 4.51 1.65 19.48
C GLU A 155 6.03 1.67 19.20
N LYS A 156 6.80 0.78 19.85
CA LYS A 156 8.24 0.62 19.57
C LYS A 156 8.47 0.13 18.14
N ALA A 157 7.73 -0.87 17.69
CA ALA A 157 7.84 -1.40 16.34
C ALA A 157 7.51 -0.32 15.29
N MET A 158 6.40 0.40 15.47
CA MET A 158 6.01 1.53 14.63
C MET A 158 7.13 2.59 14.54
N LYS A 159 7.73 2.99 15.67
CA LYS A 159 8.88 3.92 15.68
C LYS A 159 10.08 3.38 14.91
N SER A 160 10.35 2.08 15.00
CA SER A 160 11.42 1.43 14.22
C SER A 160 11.12 1.45 12.73
N ASP A 161 9.89 1.12 12.35
CA ASP A 161 9.47 1.03 10.95
C ASP A 161 9.46 2.38 10.26
N ILE A 162 9.05 3.45 10.95
CA ILE A 162 9.15 4.82 10.42
C ILE A 162 10.61 5.18 10.11
N ARG A 163 11.56 4.77 10.97
CA ARG A 163 12.99 5.05 10.74
C ARG A 163 13.57 4.23 9.58
N GLY A 164 13.14 2.97 9.43
CA GLY A 164 13.57 2.08 8.34
C GLY A 164 12.81 2.26 7.03
N MET A 165 11.71 3.01 7.02
CA MET A 165 10.75 3.09 5.90
C MET A 165 11.41 3.38 4.55
N TYR A 166 12.42 4.25 4.54
CA TYR A 166 13.15 4.60 3.32
C TYR A 166 13.82 3.37 2.70
N GLU A 167 14.61 2.63 3.49
CA GLU A 167 15.38 1.48 3.02
C GLU A 167 14.49 0.27 2.71
N ASP A 168 13.47 0.06 3.53
CA ASP A 168 12.60 -1.12 3.45
C ASP A 168 11.57 -1.00 2.31
N ASN A 169 10.99 0.20 2.13
CA ASN A 169 9.83 0.40 1.28
C ASN A 169 10.05 1.48 0.20
N LEU A 170 10.45 2.69 0.58
CA LEU A 170 10.37 3.84 -0.33
C LEU A 170 11.43 3.82 -1.42
N ASN A 171 12.67 3.44 -1.12
CA ASN A 171 13.78 3.46 -2.06
C ASN A 171 13.49 2.62 -3.31
N ARG A 172 12.89 1.44 -3.12
CA ARG A 172 12.41 0.57 -4.22
C ARG A 172 11.46 1.34 -5.14
N ASP A 173 10.43 1.97 -4.57
CA ASP A 173 9.36 2.59 -5.35
C ASP A 173 9.85 3.87 -6.05
N ILE A 174 10.70 4.65 -5.36
CA ILE A 174 11.34 5.87 -5.90
C ILE A 174 12.18 5.51 -7.12
N GLU A 175 13.07 4.53 -7.01
CA GLU A 175 13.96 4.16 -8.10
C GLU A 175 13.20 3.59 -9.29
N ILE A 176 12.12 2.81 -9.07
CA ILE A 176 11.27 2.31 -10.16
C ILE A 176 10.57 3.46 -10.89
N CYS A 177 10.00 4.42 -10.16
CA CYS A 177 9.33 5.56 -10.78
C CYS A 177 10.31 6.43 -11.56
N LYS A 178 11.50 6.67 -10.99
CA LYS A 178 12.58 7.41 -11.64
C LYS A 178 13.04 6.75 -12.94
N ASN A 179 13.15 5.42 -12.95
CA ASN A 179 13.48 4.66 -14.18
C ASN A 179 12.41 4.83 -15.28
N ASN A 180 11.15 5.11 -14.89
CA ASN A 180 10.07 5.44 -15.81
C ASN A 180 9.90 6.96 -16.06
N ALA A 181 10.86 7.79 -15.64
CA ALA A 181 10.85 9.25 -15.77
C ALA A 181 9.65 9.94 -15.08
N VAL A 182 9.19 9.39 -13.96
CA VAL A 182 8.13 9.95 -13.10
C VAL A 182 8.66 10.12 -11.68
N GLU A 183 8.40 11.27 -11.08
CA GLU A 183 8.72 11.54 -9.68
C GLU A 183 7.66 10.93 -8.77
N LEU A 184 8.07 10.08 -7.83
CA LEU A 184 7.22 9.57 -6.76
C LEU A 184 7.19 10.57 -5.61
N ARG A 185 6.00 10.98 -5.18
CA ARG A 185 5.81 11.79 -3.96
C ARG A 185 4.87 11.09 -2.99
N ILE A 186 5.13 11.24 -1.70
CA ILE A 186 4.47 10.46 -0.65
C ILE A 186 3.89 11.42 0.39
N PRO A 187 2.60 11.80 0.29
CA PRO A 187 2.00 12.77 1.19
C PRO A 187 2.05 12.36 2.67
N TYR A 188 1.94 11.06 2.96
CA TYR A 188 2.07 10.53 4.32
C TYR A 188 3.48 10.69 4.91
N ALA A 189 4.49 11.00 4.09
CA ALA A 189 5.85 11.26 4.55
C ALA A 189 6.10 12.75 4.87
N ASP A 190 5.09 13.62 4.78
CA ASP A 190 5.20 15.01 5.23
C ASP A 190 5.51 15.06 6.74
N LYS A 191 6.46 15.92 7.11
CA LYS A 191 6.99 15.99 8.47
C LYS A 191 5.90 16.34 9.49
N ASP A 192 5.07 17.34 9.20
CA ASP A 192 4.04 17.79 10.14
C ASP A 192 2.96 16.72 10.29
N PHE A 193 2.66 16.02 9.20
CA PHE A 193 1.76 14.87 9.21
C PHE A 193 2.32 13.71 10.04
N ILE A 194 3.59 13.32 9.84
CA ILE A 194 4.26 12.27 10.62
C ILE A 194 4.25 12.63 12.11
N ASP A 195 4.68 13.84 12.47
CA ASP A 195 4.78 14.27 13.87
C ASP A 195 3.44 14.17 14.58
N TYR A 196 2.37 14.63 13.91
CA TYR A 196 1.03 14.51 14.44
C TYR A 196 0.57 13.06 14.54
N ALA A 197 0.70 12.30 13.45
CA ALA A 197 0.26 10.91 13.39
C ALA A 197 0.98 10.04 14.43
N MET A 198 2.27 10.28 14.69
CA MET A 198 3.04 9.58 15.72
C MET A 198 2.61 9.94 17.15
N GLY A 199 2.04 11.13 17.36
CA GLY A 199 1.47 11.55 18.64
C GLY A 199 0.08 10.96 18.95
N ILE A 200 -0.60 10.36 17.96
CA ILE A 200 -1.90 9.73 18.18
C ILE A 200 -1.75 8.47 19.06
N PRO A 201 -2.56 8.31 20.12
CA PRO A 201 -2.53 7.10 20.95
C PRO A 201 -2.61 5.80 20.13
N PRO A 202 -1.73 4.80 20.40
CA PRO A 202 -1.73 3.54 19.65
C PRO A 202 -3.09 2.83 19.60
N GLY A 203 -3.88 2.92 20.68
CA GLY A 203 -5.23 2.36 20.77
C GLY A 203 -6.29 3.03 19.87
N LEU A 204 -5.99 4.19 19.26
CA LEU A 204 -6.83 4.78 18.22
C LEU A 204 -6.40 4.35 16.81
N LYS A 205 -5.19 3.79 16.66
CA LYS A 205 -4.67 3.28 15.39
C LYS A 205 -5.13 1.85 15.14
N ILE A 206 -4.97 1.00 16.15
CA ILE A 206 -5.48 -0.36 16.18
C ILE A 206 -6.43 -0.46 17.36
N VAL A 207 -7.69 -0.81 17.11
CA VAL A 207 -8.73 -0.94 18.14
C VAL A 207 -9.06 -2.39 18.34
N GLU A 208 -8.96 -2.88 19.56
CA GLU A 208 -9.50 -4.19 19.95
C GLU A 208 -11.04 -4.11 20.06
N VAL A 209 -11.74 -5.03 19.41
CA VAL A 209 -13.20 -5.06 19.36
C VAL A 209 -13.77 -6.20 20.19
N THR A 210 -14.46 -5.86 21.26
CA THR A 210 -15.17 -6.81 22.13
C THR A 210 -16.65 -6.98 21.75
N ARG A 211 -17.18 -6.08 20.92
CA ARG A 211 -18.60 -6.07 20.52
C ARG A 211 -18.89 -7.10 19.44
N THR A 212 -20.08 -7.69 19.48
CA THR A 212 -20.57 -8.64 18.47
C THR A 212 -20.70 -8.00 17.09
N LYS A 213 -21.25 -6.78 17.04
CA LYS A 213 -21.36 -5.96 15.81
C LYS A 213 -20.39 -4.77 15.90
N PRO A 214 -19.22 -4.85 15.26
CA PRO A 214 -18.25 -3.75 15.21
C PRO A 214 -18.74 -2.63 14.28
N GLU A 215 -18.19 -1.43 14.45
CA GLU A 215 -18.48 -0.26 13.61
C GLU A 215 -17.98 -0.46 12.17
N PHE A 216 -16.79 -1.04 12.01
CA PHE A 216 -16.29 -1.50 10.73
C PHE A 216 -16.25 -3.03 10.69
N SER A 217 -16.64 -3.63 9.56
CA SER A 217 -16.65 -5.08 9.37
C SER A 217 -15.29 -5.66 8.97
N CYS A 218 -14.29 -4.83 8.67
CA CYS A 218 -12.90 -5.25 8.47
C CYS A 218 -12.22 -5.61 9.80
N VAL A 219 -12.63 -6.73 10.37
CA VAL A 219 -12.07 -7.25 11.62
C VAL A 219 -11.07 -8.35 11.32
N ASP A 220 -9.86 -8.19 11.84
CA ASP A 220 -8.84 -9.23 11.86
C ASP A 220 -8.92 -9.98 13.20
N GLU A 221 -8.72 -11.29 13.17
CA GLU A 221 -8.69 -12.14 14.37
C GLU A 221 -7.32 -12.77 14.54
N ILE A 222 -6.74 -12.64 15.73
CA ILE A 222 -5.47 -13.25 16.09
C ILE A 222 -5.48 -13.68 17.55
N ASN A 223 -5.04 -14.92 17.81
CA ASN A 223 -5.01 -15.50 19.16
C ASN A 223 -6.36 -15.36 19.92
N GLY A 224 -7.48 -15.50 19.21
CA GLY A 224 -8.84 -15.34 19.77
C GLY A 224 -9.24 -13.89 20.10
N ARG A 225 -8.40 -12.91 19.78
CA ARG A 225 -8.66 -11.47 19.96
C ARG A 225 -8.99 -10.84 18.60
N ARG A 226 -9.90 -9.87 18.60
CA ARG A 226 -10.44 -9.26 17.38
C ARG A 226 -10.01 -7.80 17.32
N PHE A 227 -9.54 -7.35 16.16
CA PHE A 227 -9.00 -6.00 15.99
C PHE A 227 -9.48 -5.32 14.71
N ILE A 228 -9.57 -3.99 14.74
CA ILE A 228 -9.70 -3.13 13.57
C ILE A 228 -8.40 -2.35 13.42
N ARG A 229 -7.70 -2.56 12.31
CA ARG A 229 -6.51 -1.78 11.91
C ARG A 229 -6.89 -0.46 11.25
N LYS A 230 -5.99 0.52 11.36
CA LYS A 230 -6.14 1.88 10.78
C LYS A 230 -7.43 2.57 11.22
N TYR A 231 -7.88 2.32 12.44
CA TYR A 231 -9.20 2.75 12.90
C TYR A 231 -9.39 4.26 12.76
N ILE A 232 -8.48 5.08 13.28
CA ILE A 232 -8.60 6.54 13.17
C ILE A 232 -8.53 7.05 11.72
N LEU A 233 -7.79 6.36 10.85
CA LEU A 233 -7.75 6.69 9.41
C LEU A 233 -9.08 6.36 8.74
N ARG A 234 -9.73 5.26 9.12
CA ARG A 234 -11.11 4.91 8.70
C ARG A 234 -12.12 5.94 9.17
N LYS A 235 -12.00 6.45 10.40
CA LYS A 235 -12.83 7.57 10.89
C LYS A 235 -12.58 8.85 10.09
N ALA A 236 -11.34 9.16 9.71
CA ALA A 236 -11.04 10.28 8.83
C ALA A 236 -11.67 10.12 7.43
N ALA A 237 -11.55 8.93 6.82
CA ALA A 237 -12.18 8.63 5.54
C ALA A 237 -13.71 8.66 5.60
N GLU A 238 -14.32 8.17 6.69
CA GLU A 238 -15.77 8.22 6.90
C GLU A 238 -16.27 9.67 6.95
N ARG A 239 -15.52 10.57 7.59
CA ARG A 239 -15.85 12.00 7.62
C ARG A 239 -15.78 12.68 6.26
N LEU A 240 -15.03 12.12 5.30
CA LEU A 240 -15.00 12.58 3.92
C LEU A 240 -16.09 11.96 3.04
N GLY A 241 -17.00 11.17 3.63
CA GLY A 241 -18.10 10.54 2.89
C GLY A 241 -17.66 9.36 2.03
N MET A 242 -16.51 8.75 2.33
CA MET A 242 -16.02 7.61 1.57
C MET A 242 -16.99 6.41 1.64
N PRO A 243 -17.22 5.67 0.54
CA PRO A 243 -18.12 4.52 0.50
C PRO A 243 -17.78 3.45 1.55
N LYS A 244 -18.83 2.80 2.08
CA LYS A 244 -18.68 1.77 3.12
C LYS A 244 -17.82 0.60 2.66
N GLU A 245 -17.84 0.30 1.37
CA GLU A 245 -17.07 -0.75 0.72
C GLU A 245 -15.56 -0.53 0.93
N ILE A 246 -15.10 0.73 0.84
CA ILE A 246 -13.71 1.12 1.07
C ILE A 246 -13.40 1.14 2.57
N LEU A 247 -14.30 1.75 3.36
CA LEU A 247 -14.15 1.85 4.82
C LEU A 247 -14.05 0.49 5.50
N ASN A 248 -14.71 -0.53 4.93
CA ASN A 248 -14.77 -1.89 5.45
C ASN A 248 -13.87 -2.87 4.69
N ARG A 249 -12.99 -2.37 3.81
CA ARG A 249 -12.05 -3.23 3.10
C ARG A 249 -10.95 -3.71 4.05
N SER A 250 -10.76 -5.02 4.09
CA SER A 250 -9.62 -5.64 4.77
C SER A 250 -8.32 -5.30 4.04
N LYS A 251 -7.26 -4.98 4.80
CA LYS A 251 -5.98 -4.61 4.23
C LYS A 251 -5.32 -5.80 3.54
N LYS A 252 -4.87 -5.60 2.30
CA LYS A 252 -3.98 -6.50 1.57
C LYS A 252 -2.72 -5.74 1.13
N ALA A 253 -1.58 -6.45 1.06
CA ALA A 253 -0.36 -5.86 0.52
C ALA A 253 -0.43 -5.81 -1.02
N ALA A 254 0.26 -4.84 -1.64
CA ALA A 254 0.12 -4.50 -3.06
C ALA A 254 0.41 -5.69 -4.01
N GLN A 255 1.40 -6.53 -3.66
CA GLN A 255 1.76 -7.72 -4.44
C GLN A 255 0.66 -8.79 -4.45
N TYR A 256 -0.16 -8.86 -3.39
CA TYR A 256 -1.31 -9.76 -3.31
C TYR A 256 -2.56 -9.13 -3.90
N GLY A 257 -2.75 -7.82 -3.70
CA GLY A 257 -3.87 -7.05 -4.23
C GLY A 257 -3.89 -7.03 -5.76
N SER A 258 -2.74 -6.79 -6.38
CA SER A 258 -2.54 -6.83 -7.85
C SER A 258 -2.50 -8.24 -8.44
N GLY A 259 -2.22 -9.25 -7.62
CA GLY A 259 -2.02 -10.64 -8.05
C GLY A 259 -0.62 -10.96 -8.59
N ALA A 260 0.30 -9.99 -8.60
CA ALA A 260 1.66 -10.16 -9.12
C ALA A 260 2.41 -11.32 -8.44
N ASN A 261 2.31 -11.44 -7.11
CA ASN A 261 3.01 -12.50 -6.36
C ASN A 261 2.64 -13.92 -6.84
N LYS A 262 1.34 -14.15 -7.07
CA LYS A 262 0.82 -15.45 -7.53
C LYS A 262 1.36 -15.82 -8.91
N VAL A 263 1.53 -14.83 -9.79
CA VAL A 263 2.07 -15.04 -11.13
C VAL A 263 3.57 -15.30 -11.07
N ILE A 264 4.33 -14.54 -10.29
CA ILE A 264 5.78 -14.76 -10.10
C ILE A 264 6.05 -16.18 -9.56
N GLU A 265 5.30 -16.60 -8.54
CA GLU A 265 5.36 -17.97 -8.01
C GLU A 265 5.06 -19.04 -9.07
N LYS A 266 4.08 -18.78 -9.94
CA LYS A 266 3.73 -19.68 -11.05
C LYS A 266 4.87 -19.76 -12.06
N ILE A 267 5.42 -18.63 -12.51
CA ILE A 267 6.55 -18.57 -13.46
C ILE A 267 7.75 -19.35 -12.91
N ALA A 268 8.13 -19.10 -11.65
CA ALA A 268 9.25 -19.80 -11.01
C ALA A 268 9.01 -21.33 -10.98
N ARG A 269 7.77 -21.76 -10.71
CA ARG A 269 7.40 -23.18 -10.71
C ARG A 269 7.44 -23.79 -12.10
N ASP A 270 6.90 -23.11 -13.10
CA ASP A 270 6.83 -23.59 -14.49
C ASP A 270 8.24 -23.69 -15.10
N LYS A 271 9.18 -22.84 -14.67
CA LYS A 271 10.62 -22.94 -14.97
C LYS A 271 11.38 -23.98 -14.12
N GLY A 272 10.67 -24.79 -13.33
CA GLY A 272 11.24 -25.92 -12.59
C GLY A 272 11.96 -25.58 -11.28
N PHE A 273 11.94 -24.31 -10.83
CA PHE A 273 12.69 -23.91 -9.63
C PHE A 273 12.19 -24.56 -8.35
N LYS A 274 10.91 -24.93 -8.28
CA LYS A 274 10.38 -25.65 -7.10
C LYS A 274 11.08 -27.01 -6.91
N LYS A 275 11.35 -27.72 -8.01
CA LYS A 275 12.08 -29.00 -7.99
C LYS A 275 13.56 -28.76 -7.68
N LYS A 276 14.20 -27.81 -8.36
CA LYS A 276 15.60 -27.43 -8.10
C LYS A 276 15.83 -27.05 -6.63
N ALA A 277 14.92 -26.28 -6.03
CA ALA A 277 14.99 -25.87 -4.64
C ALA A 277 14.95 -27.08 -3.69
N ALA A 278 14.04 -28.03 -3.94
CA ALA A 278 13.97 -29.26 -3.16
C ALA A 278 15.26 -30.10 -3.26
N GLU A 279 15.86 -30.19 -4.44
CA GLU A 279 17.12 -30.93 -4.66
C GLU A 279 18.30 -30.35 -3.87
N VAL A 280 18.33 -29.03 -3.67
CA VAL A 280 19.39 -28.34 -2.90
C VAL A 280 18.98 -28.02 -1.46
N GLY A 281 17.85 -28.54 -0.97
CA GLY A 281 17.35 -28.33 0.39
C GLY A 281 16.90 -26.89 0.69
N ARG A 282 16.58 -26.08 -0.33
CA ARG A 282 16.08 -24.71 -0.20
C ARG A 282 14.55 -24.66 -0.28
N GLY A 283 13.92 -23.82 0.55
CA GLY A 283 12.47 -23.59 0.51
C GLY A 283 12.06 -22.39 -0.37
N ASP A 284 13.00 -21.53 -0.73
CA ASP A 284 12.79 -20.22 -1.34
C ASP A 284 12.94 -20.24 -2.87
N TYR A 285 12.23 -21.15 -3.53
CA TYR A 285 12.34 -21.37 -4.98
C TYR A 285 12.11 -20.11 -5.84
N VAL A 286 11.32 -19.14 -5.38
CA VAL A 286 11.13 -17.86 -6.07
C VAL A 286 12.40 -17.01 -6.01
N ARG A 287 13.08 -16.97 -4.86
CA ARG A 287 14.37 -16.27 -4.75
C ARG A 287 15.39 -16.91 -5.67
N MET A 288 15.48 -18.24 -5.70
CA MET A 288 16.37 -18.95 -6.63
C MET A 288 16.08 -18.61 -8.10
N PHE A 289 14.81 -18.49 -8.48
CA PHE A 289 14.43 -18.05 -9.81
C PHE A 289 14.90 -16.61 -10.10
N LEU A 290 14.73 -15.69 -9.16
CA LEU A 290 15.19 -14.32 -9.30
C LEU A 290 16.73 -14.23 -9.38
N GLU A 291 17.45 -15.03 -8.60
CA GLU A 291 18.91 -15.15 -8.65
C GLU A 291 19.38 -15.60 -10.05
N ASP A 292 18.71 -16.60 -10.66
CA ASP A 292 19.08 -17.18 -11.96
C ASP A 292 18.90 -16.22 -13.15
N ILE A 293 17.91 -15.31 -13.07
CA ILE A 293 17.65 -14.33 -14.12
C ILE A 293 18.33 -12.97 -13.87
N THR A 294 19.09 -12.85 -12.78
CA THR A 294 19.87 -11.65 -12.49
C THR A 294 21.18 -11.72 -13.30
N PRO A 295 21.50 -10.70 -14.12
CA PRO A 295 22.75 -10.65 -14.88
C PRO A 295 24.00 -10.65 -13.99
#